data_AF-A0A1X0RKJ9-F1
#
_entry.id   AF-A0A1X0RKJ9-F1
#
_cell.length_a   1.000
_cell.length_b   1.000
_cell.length_c   1.000
_cell.angle_alpha   90.00
_cell.angle_beta   90.00
_cell.angle_gamma   90.00
#
_symmetry.space_group_name_H-M   'P 1'
#
loop_
_entity.id
_entity.type
_entity.pdbx_description
1 polymer ?
#
loop_
_entity_poly.entity_id
_entity_poly.type
_entity_poly.pdbx_seq_one_letter_code
_entity_poly.pdbx_strand_id
1 'polypeptide(L)'
;MNLTNNYDLSIGTDLISKLGIGFDCKRSYDDFSELLTEADNELSDYENCLAGTADEYQKALDAIKPLVRLNQDIPKGSFCTIPESIISIETPIDVTSFRRPYSIALKCHKVAQDQIDEWLENGVIKRAPAKTEWNSALTVVKKTNAKGPIDRMPLPKISEIFEELKGASVYSTLVLKSTFNSLKIRDDHAHKLALL
;
A
#
# COMPACT_ATOMS: atom_id res chain seq x y z
N MET A 1 -24.28 -7.02 -17.27
CA MET A 1 -24.65 -5.95 -16.32
C MET A 1 -24.07 -4.65 -16.83
N ASN A 2 -24.88 -3.60 -16.98
CA ASN A 2 -24.39 -2.27 -17.34
C ASN A 2 -23.89 -1.59 -16.06
N LEU A 3 -22.63 -1.84 -15.72
CA LEU A 3 -22.02 -1.43 -14.45
C LEU A 3 -21.79 0.09 -14.35
N THR A 4 -21.90 0.80 -15.47
CA THR A 4 -21.64 2.24 -15.57
C THR A 4 -22.92 3.07 -15.65
N ASN A 5 -24.12 2.50 -15.44
CA ASN A 5 -25.40 3.22 -15.55
C ASN A 5 -25.54 4.03 -16.87
N ASN A 6 -25.12 3.47 -18.02
CA ASN A 6 -25.10 4.13 -19.32
C ASN A 6 -24.17 5.36 -19.45
N TYR A 7 -23.17 5.50 -18.59
CA TYR A 7 -22.09 6.47 -18.76
C TYR A 7 -20.88 5.81 -19.44
N ASP A 8 -20.17 6.58 -20.29
CA ASP A 8 -18.98 6.11 -21.00
C ASP A 8 -17.78 5.81 -20.07
N LEU A 9 -17.79 6.35 -18.84
CA LEU A 9 -16.77 6.15 -17.81
C LEU A 9 -17.36 6.38 -16.41
N SER A 10 -17.03 5.52 -15.44
CA SER A 10 -17.46 5.63 -14.04
C SER A 10 -16.25 5.47 -13.11
N ILE A 11 -15.89 6.51 -12.37
CA ILE A 11 -14.77 6.51 -11.40
C ILE A 11 -15.33 6.88 -10.03
N GLY A 12 -14.94 6.15 -8.98
CA GLY A 12 -15.38 6.42 -7.60
C GLY A 12 -16.75 5.86 -7.24
N THR A 13 -17.40 5.12 -8.14
CA THR A 13 -18.61 4.35 -7.79
C THR A 13 -18.21 3.16 -6.95
N ASP A 14 -18.78 3.04 -5.74
CA ASP A 14 -18.64 1.86 -4.90
C ASP A 14 -19.36 0.67 -5.58
N LEU A 15 -18.63 0.01 -6.47
CA LEU A 15 -18.99 -1.25 -7.08
C LEU A 15 -18.44 -2.43 -6.29
N ILE A 16 -17.72 -2.17 -5.19
CA ILE A 16 -16.99 -3.18 -4.41
C ILE A 16 -18.00 -4.19 -3.85
N SER A 17 -19.05 -3.67 -3.20
CA SER A 17 -20.19 -4.45 -2.71
C SER A 17 -21.01 -5.15 -3.80
N LYS A 18 -21.14 -4.53 -4.99
CA LYS A 18 -21.88 -5.11 -6.13
C LYS A 18 -21.10 -6.19 -6.87
N LEU A 19 -19.78 -6.11 -6.87
CA LEU A 19 -18.86 -7.06 -7.50
C LEU A 19 -18.40 -8.14 -6.51
N GLY A 20 -18.81 -8.07 -5.24
CA GLY A 20 -18.37 -8.99 -4.19
C GLY A 20 -16.87 -8.91 -3.91
N ILE A 21 -16.25 -7.76 -4.18
CA ILE A 21 -14.82 -7.54 -3.95
C ILE A 21 -14.67 -7.08 -2.49
N GLY A 22 -13.74 -7.65 -1.74
CA GLY A 22 -13.34 -7.18 -0.42
C GLY A 22 -11.87 -6.77 -0.44
N PHE A 23 -11.48 -5.76 0.34
CA PHE A 23 -10.08 -5.43 0.56
C PHE A 23 -9.60 -6.10 1.85
N ASP A 24 -8.59 -6.95 1.74
CA ASP A 24 -7.83 -7.43 2.89
C ASP A 24 -6.47 -6.72 2.94
N CYS A 25 -6.09 -6.31 4.15
CA CYS A 25 -4.75 -5.85 4.44
C CYS A 25 -4.12 -6.94 5.30
N LYS A 26 -3.35 -7.85 4.69
CA LYS A 26 -2.69 -8.96 5.40
C LYS A 26 -1.93 -8.42 6.61
N ARG A 27 -2.49 -8.63 7.81
CA ARG A 27 -1.78 -8.44 9.08
C ARG A 27 -1.16 -9.77 9.45
N SER A 28 0.15 -9.77 9.65
CA SER A 28 0.78 -10.82 10.43
C SER A 28 0.44 -10.56 11.90
N TYR A 29 -0.23 -11.52 12.53
CA TYR A 29 -0.51 -11.51 13.96
C TYR A 29 0.67 -12.15 14.72
N ASP A 30 0.92 -11.61 15.91
CA ASP A 30 2.04 -11.94 16.80
C ASP A 30 1.77 -13.15 17.72
N ASP A 31 0.72 -13.93 17.45
CA ASP A 31 0.55 -15.21 18.12
C ASP A 31 1.26 -16.27 17.29
N PHE A 32 2.27 -16.91 17.88
CA PHE A 32 2.68 -18.26 17.47
C PHE A 32 1.51 -19.20 17.76
N SER A 33 0.45 -19.07 16.96
CA SER A 33 -0.66 -19.99 16.93
C SER A 33 -0.31 -21.05 15.89
N GLU A 34 -0.34 -22.32 16.29
CA GLU A 34 -0.33 -23.43 15.33
C GLU A 34 -1.34 -23.18 14.22
N LEU A 35 -2.49 -22.56 14.52
CA LEU A 35 -3.52 -22.18 13.53
C LEU A 35 -3.06 -21.18 12.47
N LEU A 36 -2.13 -20.26 12.78
CA LEU A 36 -1.61 -19.30 11.78
C LEU A 36 -0.52 -19.94 10.91
N THR A 37 0.25 -20.86 11.49
CA THR A 37 1.24 -21.64 10.73
C THR A 37 0.54 -22.67 9.85
N GLU A 38 -0.52 -23.29 10.36
CA GLU A 38 -1.44 -24.12 9.59
C GLU A 38 -2.15 -23.28 8.51
N ALA A 39 -2.65 -22.08 8.83
CA ALA A 39 -3.27 -21.21 7.83
C ALA A 39 -2.27 -20.69 6.77
N ASP A 40 -1.02 -20.36 7.13
CA ASP A 40 0.01 -19.97 6.17
C ASP A 40 0.49 -21.16 5.33
N ASN A 41 0.59 -22.36 5.91
CA ASN A 41 0.87 -23.60 5.17
C ASN A 41 -0.30 -23.96 4.24
N GLU A 42 -1.54 -23.89 4.72
CA GLU A 42 -2.75 -24.05 3.92
C GLU A 42 -2.80 -22.99 2.80
N LEU A 43 -2.51 -21.72 3.10
CA LEU A 43 -2.43 -20.64 2.09
C LEU A 43 -1.31 -20.87 1.07
N SER A 44 -0.19 -21.50 1.46
CA SER A 44 0.88 -21.88 0.53
C SER A 44 0.43 -22.97 -0.44
N ASP A 45 -0.43 -23.89 0.01
CA ASP A 45 -1.11 -24.86 -0.86
C ASP A 45 -2.13 -24.18 -1.78
N TYR A 46 -2.64 -23.00 -1.40
CA TYR A 46 -3.59 -22.19 -2.18
C TYR A 46 -2.96 -21.13 -3.10
N GLU A 47 -1.66 -20.83 -3.01
CA GLU A 47 -0.99 -19.87 -3.93
C GLU A 47 -1.06 -20.32 -5.41
N ASN A 48 -1.32 -21.62 -5.64
CA ASN A 48 -1.57 -22.19 -6.96
C ASN A 48 -2.88 -22.98 -7.04
N CYS A 49 -3.84 -22.72 -6.15
CA CYS A 49 -5.14 -23.36 -6.25
C CYS A 49 -5.96 -22.64 -7.33
N LEU A 50 -5.96 -23.24 -8.51
CA LEU A 50 -6.69 -22.74 -9.67
C LEU A 50 -8.18 -22.71 -9.34
N ALA A 51 -8.74 -21.52 -9.23
CA ALA A 51 -10.19 -21.37 -9.20
C ALA A 51 -10.74 -21.57 -10.62
N GLY A 52 -11.61 -22.57 -10.78
CA GLY A 52 -12.17 -22.95 -12.08
C GLY A 52 -11.26 -23.89 -12.88
N THR A 53 -11.53 -24.02 -14.18
CA THR A 53 -10.73 -24.87 -15.08
C THR A 53 -9.41 -24.19 -15.47
N ALA A 54 -8.40 -24.97 -15.86
CA ALA A 54 -7.11 -24.44 -16.32
C ALA A 54 -7.28 -23.44 -17.49
N ASP A 55 -8.24 -23.68 -18.38
CA ASP A 55 -8.55 -22.80 -19.51
C ASP A 55 -9.17 -21.46 -19.08
N GLU A 56 -10.05 -21.47 -18.08
CA GLU A 56 -10.65 -20.25 -17.51
C GLU A 56 -9.61 -19.41 -16.79
N TYR A 57 -8.74 -20.05 -16.01
CA TYR A 57 -7.63 -19.37 -15.35
C TYR A 57 -6.66 -18.75 -16.36
N GLN A 58 -6.30 -19.49 -17.42
CA GLN A 58 -5.40 -18.97 -18.45
C GLN A 58 -6.02 -17.77 -19.18
N LYS A 59 -7.32 -17.82 -19.50
CA LYS A 59 -8.06 -16.68 -20.07
C LYS A 59 -8.06 -15.47 -19.13
N ALA A 60 -8.25 -15.67 -17.82
CA ALA A 60 -8.20 -14.60 -16.84
C ALA A 60 -6.81 -13.96 -16.76
N LEU A 61 -5.74 -14.78 -16.73
CA LEU A 61 -4.38 -14.28 -16.78
C LEU A 61 -4.08 -13.53 -18.08
N ASP A 62 -4.54 -14.04 -19.22
CA ASP A 62 -4.33 -13.38 -20.51
C ASP A 62 -5.05 -12.03 -20.59
N ALA A 63 -6.21 -11.89 -19.94
CA ALA A 63 -6.91 -10.61 -19.79
C ALA A 63 -6.17 -9.64 -18.84
N ILE A 64 -5.53 -10.14 -17.78
CA ILE A 64 -4.82 -9.32 -16.78
C ILE A 64 -3.42 -8.89 -17.27
N LYS A 65 -2.72 -9.74 -18.02
CA LYS A 65 -1.36 -9.47 -18.55
C LYS A 65 -1.21 -8.09 -19.21
N PRO A 66 -2.09 -7.63 -20.11
CA PRO A 66 -1.94 -6.30 -20.69
C PRO A 66 -2.09 -5.19 -19.64
N LEU A 67 -2.99 -5.34 -18.65
CA LEU A 67 -3.17 -4.37 -17.57
C LEU A 67 -1.94 -4.29 -16.66
N VAL A 68 -1.33 -5.44 -16.37
CA VAL A 68 -0.06 -5.50 -15.61
C VAL A 68 1.06 -4.82 -16.37
N ARG A 69 1.16 -5.02 -17.70
CA ARG A 69 2.14 -4.32 -18.54
C ARG A 69 1.92 -2.81 -18.52
N LEU A 70 0.69 -2.35 -18.72
CA LEU A 70 0.35 -0.93 -18.64
C LEU A 70 0.74 -0.33 -17.28
N ASN A 71 0.50 -1.05 -16.19
CA ASN A 71 0.92 -0.61 -14.85
C ASN A 71 2.44 -0.58 -14.69
N GLN A 72 3.19 -1.49 -15.32
CA GLN A 72 4.66 -1.51 -15.29
C GLN A 72 5.27 -0.37 -16.12
N ASP A 73 4.58 0.06 -17.17
CA ASP A 73 5.01 1.15 -18.06
C ASP A 73 4.75 2.55 -17.45
N ILE A 74 4.04 2.63 -16.32
CA ILE A 74 3.82 3.89 -15.60
C ILE A 74 5.19 4.45 -15.15
N PRO A 75 5.55 5.69 -15.53
CA PRO A 75 6.81 6.28 -15.10
C PRO A 75 6.92 6.31 -13.58
N LYS A 76 8.07 5.87 -13.05
CA LYS A 76 8.38 6.00 -11.63
C LYS A 76 8.34 7.48 -11.23
N GLY A 77 7.75 7.78 -10.07
CA GLY A 77 7.56 9.15 -9.60
C GLY A 77 6.36 9.89 -10.20
N SER A 78 5.59 9.25 -11.10
CA SER A 78 4.30 9.79 -11.51
C SER A 78 3.30 9.70 -10.35
N PHE A 79 2.44 10.72 -10.27
CA PHE A 79 1.38 10.79 -9.29
C PHE A 79 0.06 10.32 -9.89
N CYS A 80 -0.84 9.85 -9.02
CA CYS A 80 -2.20 9.53 -9.37
C CYS A 80 -2.87 10.75 -10.02
N THR A 81 -3.58 10.51 -11.11
CA THR A 81 -4.23 11.55 -11.93
C THR A 81 -5.53 12.07 -11.32
N ILE A 82 -6.05 11.38 -10.31
CA ILE A 82 -7.30 11.71 -9.64
C ILE A 82 -7.08 12.91 -8.72
N PRO A 83 -7.81 14.03 -8.87
CA PRO A 83 -7.57 15.23 -8.06
C PRO A 83 -7.83 15.00 -6.57
N GLU A 84 -8.75 14.11 -6.20
CA GLU A 84 -9.05 13.71 -4.83
C GLU A 84 -7.91 12.91 -4.17
N SER A 85 -6.97 12.39 -4.97
CA SER A 85 -5.79 11.67 -4.45
C SER A 85 -4.71 12.60 -3.87
N ILE A 86 -4.89 13.92 -4.01
CA ILE A 86 -3.97 14.92 -3.45
C ILE A 86 -4.22 15.03 -1.95
N ILE A 87 -3.22 14.65 -1.16
CA ILE A 87 -3.31 14.62 0.30
C ILE A 87 -3.02 16.01 0.88
N SER A 88 -3.92 16.48 1.73
CA SER A 88 -3.73 17.66 2.58
C SER A 88 -3.49 17.25 4.04
N ILE A 89 -2.32 17.61 4.58
CA ILE A 89 -2.01 17.45 6.01
C ILE A 89 -2.45 18.70 6.78
N GLU A 90 -3.66 18.68 7.34
CA GLU A 90 -4.15 19.75 8.21
C GLU A 90 -3.45 19.71 9.57
N THR A 91 -2.96 20.86 10.02
CA THR A 91 -2.28 21.02 11.31
C THR A 91 -2.88 22.24 12.00
N PRO A 92 -2.98 22.25 13.35
CA PRO A 92 -3.36 23.45 14.07
C PRO A 92 -2.44 24.62 13.73
N ILE A 93 -2.99 25.84 13.80
CA ILE A 93 -2.25 27.07 13.53
C ILE A 93 -1.08 27.18 14.53
N ASP A 94 0.09 27.58 14.04
CA ASP A 94 1.33 27.77 14.81
C ASP A 94 1.86 26.53 15.57
N VAL A 95 1.41 25.33 15.20
CA VAL A 95 1.94 24.08 15.75
C VAL A 95 2.86 23.40 14.75
N THR A 96 4.08 23.13 15.18
CA THR A 96 5.09 22.38 14.41
C THR A 96 5.51 21.12 15.16
N SER A 97 6.05 20.15 14.41
CA SER A 97 6.59 18.92 14.97
C SER A 97 8.06 18.77 14.57
N PHE A 98 8.95 18.91 15.56
CA PHE A 98 10.37 18.72 15.36
C PHE A 98 10.91 17.65 16.30
N ARG A 99 11.40 16.55 15.73
CA ARG A 99 12.12 15.51 16.47
C ARG A 99 13.56 15.43 15.97
N ARG A 100 14.55 15.41 16.88
CA ARG A 100 15.95 15.23 16.48
C ARG A 100 16.15 13.86 15.79
N PRO A 101 16.96 13.77 14.72
CA PRO A 101 17.30 12.50 14.09
C PRO A 101 17.95 11.53 15.08
N TYR A 102 17.64 10.24 14.94
CA TYR A 102 18.33 9.22 15.72
C TYR A 102 19.66 8.86 15.08
N SER A 103 20.61 8.44 15.90
CA SER A 103 21.84 7.86 15.40
C SER A 103 21.55 6.55 14.66
N ILE A 104 21.87 6.53 13.37
CA ILE A 104 21.84 5.30 12.57
C ILE A 104 23.14 4.54 12.81
N ALA A 105 23.05 3.23 13.07
CA ALA A 105 24.23 2.37 13.21
C ALA A 105 25.07 2.39 11.92
N LEU A 106 26.40 2.51 12.02
CA LEU A 106 27.31 2.67 10.87
C LEU A 106 27.09 1.62 9.76
N LYS A 107 26.83 0.37 10.13
CA LYS A 107 26.52 -0.74 9.20
C LYS A 107 25.29 -0.49 8.32
N CYS A 108 24.35 0.34 8.78
CA CYS A 108 23.11 0.66 8.09
C CYS A 108 23.20 1.95 7.28
N HIS A 109 24.30 2.72 7.37
CA HIS A 109 24.44 3.98 6.63
C HIS A 109 24.36 3.76 5.12
N LYS A 110 25.09 2.77 4.60
CA LYS A 110 25.04 2.43 3.18
C LYS A 110 23.64 2.07 2.72
N VAL A 111 22.95 1.20 3.46
CA VAL A 111 21.59 0.76 3.13
C VAL A 111 20.59 1.93 3.16
N ALA A 112 20.69 2.80 4.16
CA ALA A 112 19.86 3.98 4.26
C ALA A 112 20.13 4.96 3.10
N GLN A 113 21.41 5.18 2.78
CA GLN A 113 21.81 6.09 1.70
C GLN A 113 21.36 5.56 0.34
N ASP A 114 21.60 4.29 0.03
CA ASP A 114 21.16 3.66 -1.22
C ASP A 114 19.64 3.80 -1.40
N GLN A 115 18.85 3.65 -0.32
CA GLN A 115 17.39 3.84 -0.36
C GLN A 115 16.97 5.30 -0.57
N ILE A 116 17.67 6.25 0.06
CA ILE A 116 17.44 7.70 -0.10
C ILE A 116 17.75 8.10 -1.55
N ASP A 117 18.84 7.60 -2.11
CA ASP A 117 19.26 7.90 -3.48
C ASP A 117 18.24 7.33 -4.48
N GLU A 118 17.76 6.10 -4.27
CA GLU A 118 16.67 5.51 -5.06
C GLU A 118 15.38 6.37 -4.99
N TRP A 119 15.00 6.85 -3.81
CA TRP A 119 13.82 7.71 -3.66
C TRP A 119 13.99 9.09 -4.31
N LEU A 120 15.20 9.65 -4.28
CA LEU A 120 15.50 10.91 -4.97
C LEU A 120 15.46 10.73 -6.49
N GLU A 121 16.07 9.66 -7.02
CA GLU A 121 16.09 9.34 -8.44
C GLU A 121 14.68 9.06 -8.97
N ASN A 122 13.87 8.31 -8.21
CA ASN A 122 12.48 8.02 -8.56
C ASN A 122 11.51 9.19 -8.27
N GLY A 123 11.99 10.33 -7.77
CA GLY A 123 11.13 11.50 -7.48
C GLY A 123 10.14 11.32 -6.33
N VAL A 124 10.32 10.30 -5.48
CA VAL A 124 9.48 10.04 -4.29
C VAL A 124 9.73 11.09 -3.21
N ILE A 125 10.98 11.51 -3.05
CA ILE A 125 11.37 12.55 -2.10
C ILE A 125 12.08 13.70 -2.82
N LYS A 126 12.06 14.89 -2.21
CA LYS A 126 12.80 16.07 -2.67
C LYS A 126 13.58 16.69 -1.51
N ARG A 127 14.60 17.47 -1.82
CA ARG A 127 15.33 18.24 -0.80
C ARG A 127 14.37 19.22 -0.12
N ALA A 128 14.35 19.19 1.21
CA ALA A 128 13.54 20.10 2.00
C ALA A 128 14.08 21.55 1.91
N PRO A 129 13.22 22.57 2.03
CA PRO A 129 13.65 23.96 2.12
C PRO A 129 14.63 24.18 3.28
N ALA A 130 15.56 25.12 3.10
CA ALA A 130 16.40 25.57 4.20
C ALA A 130 15.53 26.19 5.31
N LYS A 131 15.81 25.83 6.58
CA LYS A 131 15.08 26.28 7.79
C LYS A 131 13.65 25.75 7.94
N THR A 132 13.40 24.50 7.56
CA THR A 132 12.15 23.83 7.96
C THR A 132 12.05 23.70 9.48
N GLU A 133 10.89 24.05 10.04
CA GLU A 133 10.57 23.85 11.46
C GLU A 133 10.08 22.42 11.74
N TRP A 134 9.90 21.62 10.68
CA TRP A 134 9.40 20.25 10.75
C TRP A 134 10.55 19.27 10.65
N ASN A 135 10.51 18.23 11.49
CA ASN A 135 11.37 17.07 11.32
C ASN A 135 10.78 15.80 11.93
N SER A 136 10.71 14.74 11.14
CA SER A 136 10.41 13.38 11.58
C SER A 136 11.70 12.56 11.61
N ALA A 137 11.94 11.87 12.73
CA ALA A 137 13.16 11.07 12.88
C ALA A 137 13.06 9.77 12.07
N LEU A 138 14.03 9.52 11.19
CA LEU A 138 14.12 8.29 10.42
C LEU A 138 14.68 7.15 11.29
N THR A 139 14.09 5.97 11.18
CA THR A 139 14.58 4.74 11.83
C THR A 139 14.79 3.66 10.79
N VAL A 140 15.98 3.05 10.79
CA VAL A 140 16.26 1.88 9.97
C VAL A 140 15.88 0.63 10.76
N VAL A 141 14.90 -0.11 10.24
CA VAL A 141 14.45 -1.37 10.83
C VAL A 141 14.76 -2.49 9.86
N LYS A 142 15.30 -3.60 10.38
CA LYS A 142 15.43 -4.82 9.58
C LYS A 142 14.01 -5.33 9.34
N LYS A 143 13.64 -5.54 8.07
CA LYS A 143 12.38 -6.23 7.74
C LYS A 143 12.41 -7.61 8.43
N THR A 144 11.66 -7.73 9.52
CA THR A 144 11.40 -9.00 10.19
C THR A 144 10.23 -9.64 9.46
N ASN A 145 10.33 -10.92 9.17
CA ASN A 145 9.16 -11.70 8.85
C ASN A 145 8.32 -11.70 10.15
N ALA A 146 7.14 -11.08 10.10
CA ALA A 146 6.03 -11.33 11.01
C ALA A 146 6.03 -10.73 12.45
N LYS A 147 6.88 -9.76 12.83
CA LYS A 147 6.76 -9.09 14.15
C LYS A 147 6.83 -7.58 14.04
N GLY A 148 5.69 -6.94 13.79
CA GLY A 148 5.52 -5.50 13.72
C GLY A 148 4.52 -5.01 14.79
N PRO A 149 4.71 -3.82 15.36
CA PRO A 149 3.84 -3.31 16.41
C PRO A 149 2.38 -3.13 15.93
N ILE A 150 1.45 -3.43 16.83
CA ILE A 150 0.00 -3.34 16.63
C ILE A 150 -0.40 -1.88 16.35
N ASP A 151 -0.81 -1.62 15.11
CA ASP A 151 -1.39 -0.33 14.69
C ASP A 151 -2.65 0.01 15.50
N ARG A 152 -2.77 1.25 15.97
CA ARG A 152 -3.82 1.72 16.90
C ARG A 152 -5.09 2.22 16.20
N MET A 153 -5.15 2.14 14.87
CA MET A 153 -6.33 2.52 14.10
C MET A 153 -7.30 1.32 14.02
N PRO A 154 -8.62 1.51 14.18
CA PRO A 154 -9.57 0.42 14.06
C PRO A 154 -9.62 -0.04 12.61
N LEU A 155 -8.89 -1.11 12.30
CA LEU A 155 -9.07 -1.84 11.06
C LEU A 155 -10.30 -2.75 11.19
N PRO A 156 -11.00 -3.05 10.08
CA PRO A 156 -12.13 -3.98 10.09
C PRO A 156 -11.72 -5.30 10.73
N LYS A 157 -12.64 -5.91 11.48
CA LYS A 157 -12.34 -7.20 12.10
C LYS A 157 -12.25 -8.27 11.02
N ILE A 158 -11.30 -9.19 11.17
CA ILE A 158 -11.14 -10.33 10.25
C ILE A 158 -12.47 -11.09 10.06
N SER A 159 -13.29 -11.21 11.10
CA SER A 159 -14.61 -11.84 11.03
C SER A 159 -15.57 -11.10 10.08
N GLU A 160 -15.55 -9.77 10.09
CA GLU A 160 -16.40 -8.94 9.21
C GLU A 160 -15.98 -9.15 7.75
N ILE A 161 -14.68 -9.24 7.48
CA ILE A 161 -14.13 -9.52 6.14
C ILE A 161 -14.57 -10.91 5.64
N PHE A 162 -14.46 -11.95 6.47
CA PHE A 162 -14.89 -13.30 6.07
C PHE A 162 -16.41 -13.42 5.88
N GLU A 163 -17.20 -12.66 6.63
CA GLU A 163 -18.65 -12.57 6.44
C GLU A 163 -19.01 -11.87 5.12
N GLU A 164 -18.31 -10.78 4.77
CA GLU A 164 -18.50 -10.09 3.48
C GLU A 164 -18.08 -10.95 2.28
N LEU A 165 -17.01 -11.72 2.44
CA LEU A 165 -16.52 -12.63 1.42
C LEU A 165 -17.32 -13.95 1.34
N LYS A 166 -18.26 -14.18 2.26
CA LYS A 166 -19.05 -15.40 2.35
C LYS A 166 -19.96 -15.55 1.13
N GLY A 167 -19.56 -16.44 0.22
CA GLY A 167 -20.28 -16.71 -1.03
C GLY A 167 -19.46 -16.44 -2.29
N ALA A 168 -18.27 -15.84 -2.15
CA ALA A 168 -17.32 -15.77 -3.25
C ALA A 168 -16.76 -17.17 -3.58
N SER A 169 -16.74 -17.50 -4.87
CA SER A 169 -16.17 -18.76 -5.38
C SER A 169 -14.72 -18.62 -5.82
N VAL A 170 -14.23 -17.39 -5.96
CA VAL A 170 -12.87 -17.06 -6.41
C VAL A 170 -12.31 -15.99 -5.50
N TYR A 171 -11.09 -16.20 -5.01
CA TYR A 171 -10.35 -15.26 -4.18
C TYR A 171 -9.05 -14.90 -4.89
N SER A 172 -8.67 -13.62 -4.87
CA SER A 172 -7.41 -13.15 -5.44
C SER A 172 -6.71 -12.24 -4.47
N THR A 173 -5.42 -12.48 -4.21
CA THR A 173 -4.59 -11.60 -3.38
C THR A 173 -3.70 -10.76 -4.28
N LEU A 174 -3.76 -9.43 -4.14
CA LEU A 174 -2.88 -8.50 -4.85
C LEU A 174 -2.00 -7.76 -3.84
N VAL A 175 -0.68 -7.93 -3.95
CA VAL A 175 0.27 -7.16 -3.14
C VAL A 175 0.63 -5.87 -3.87
N LEU A 176 0.20 -4.75 -3.31
CA LEU A 176 0.50 -3.42 -3.82
C LEU A 176 1.84 -2.92 -3.23
N LYS A 177 2.89 -2.90 -4.04
CA LYS A 177 4.20 -2.38 -3.64
C LYS A 177 4.26 -0.87 -3.86
N SER A 178 4.60 -0.11 -2.82
CA SER A 178 4.92 1.32 -2.89
C SER A 178 3.81 2.22 -3.47
N THR A 179 2.55 1.79 -3.43
CA THR A 179 1.41 2.54 -4.00
C THR A 179 1.16 3.89 -3.33
N PHE A 180 1.49 4.02 -2.05
CA PHE A 180 1.41 5.31 -1.35
C PHE A 180 2.30 6.39 -1.97
N ASN A 181 3.39 6.01 -2.64
CA ASN A 181 4.29 6.97 -3.29
C ASN A 181 3.65 7.64 -4.51
N SER A 182 2.58 7.07 -5.05
CA SER A 182 1.80 7.66 -6.14
C SER A 182 0.81 8.73 -5.66
N LEU A 183 0.61 8.87 -4.34
CA LEU A 183 -0.26 9.91 -3.78
C LEU A 183 0.52 11.22 -3.63
N LYS A 184 0.05 12.28 -4.31
CA LYS A 184 0.71 13.58 -4.25
C LYS A 184 0.36 14.29 -2.95
N ILE A 185 1.35 14.80 -2.23
CA ILE A 185 1.11 15.75 -1.13
C ILE A 185 0.93 17.16 -1.72
N ARG A 186 -0.04 17.91 -1.20
CA ARG A 186 -0.22 19.32 -1.57
C ARG A 186 1.09 20.09 -1.36
N ASP A 187 1.50 20.89 -2.33
CA ASP A 187 2.85 21.47 -2.37
C ASP A 187 3.15 22.40 -1.18
N ASP A 188 2.13 23.08 -0.68
CA ASP A 188 2.17 23.91 0.54
C ASP A 188 2.33 23.08 1.83
N HIS A 189 1.98 21.79 1.82
CA HIS A 189 2.03 20.90 2.98
C HIS A 189 3.24 19.96 2.97
N ALA A 190 3.95 19.83 1.83
CA ALA A 190 5.08 18.92 1.69
C ALA A 190 6.20 19.14 2.73
N HIS A 191 6.40 20.39 3.17
CA HIS A 191 7.40 20.73 4.19
C HIS A 191 7.14 20.05 5.55
N LYS A 192 5.90 19.67 5.85
CA LYS A 192 5.49 19.02 7.10
C LYS A 192 6.04 17.58 7.24
N LEU A 193 6.42 16.97 6.12
CA LEU A 193 6.98 15.61 6.06
C LEU A 193 8.52 15.61 6.01
N ALA A 194 9.17 16.72 6.35
CA ALA A 194 10.62 16.78 6.37
C ALA A 194 11.23 15.74 7.33
N LEU A 195 12.36 15.17 6.90
CA LEU A 195 13.16 14.20 7.63
C LEU A 195 14.64 14.54 7.43
N LEU A 196 15.39 14.50 8.54
CA LEU A 196 16.82 14.77 8.69
C LEU A 196 17.52 13.54 9.26
#